data_AF-A0A960MFV4-F1
#
_entry.id   AF-A0A960MFV4-F1
#
_cell.length_a   1.000
_cell.length_b   1.000
_cell.length_c   1.000
_cell.angle_alpha   90.00
_cell.angle_beta   90.00
_cell.angle_gamma   90.00
#
_symmetry.space_group_name_H-M   'P 1'
#
loop_
_entity.id
_entity.type
_entity.pdbx_description
1 polymer ?
#
loop_
_entity_poly.entity_id
_entity_poly.type
_entity_poly.pdbx_seq_one_letter_code
_entity_poly.pdbx_strand_id
1 'polypeptide(L)'
;DPVTGETGDTLARLRVKHAVPKIFFVQTATEYWNRAASLLHTDVEGKIDLDVDPNVRLYFIAGTQHLGGGPTDPGICRLPRNPVKHRGPVLRALLTAMDRWITDGTEPPASRYPRIDDGTLVTLETFRKQFPAIPGVELPSMLNQPLRLDLGPRWKDEGIADFVPPVIGKPCHTLVPAVDEDGNELAGIRLPEIAVPTATCLGWNQRADLPSVLSDLDGGYLEFPKTKEAREASGDPRRAVSERYPSRSDFVLKRMNAIEELRRERFLLDFDAVAMIRPATEAP
;
A
#
# COMPACT_ATOMS: atom_id res chain seq x y z
N ASP A 1 -9.66 11.68 20.49
CA ASP A 1 -8.24 12.03 20.61
C ASP A 1 -7.88 12.20 22.08
N PRO A 2 -7.06 11.33 22.66
CA PRO A 2 -6.73 11.40 24.08
C PRO A 2 -5.79 12.56 24.45
N VAL A 3 -5.07 13.15 23.49
CA VAL A 3 -4.14 14.25 23.76
C VAL A 3 -4.89 15.58 23.80
N THR A 4 -5.80 15.80 22.84
CA THR A 4 -6.57 17.06 22.75
C THR A 4 -7.94 16.97 23.41
N GLY A 5 -8.44 15.76 23.70
CA GLY A 5 -9.83 15.53 24.12
C GLY A 5 -10.85 15.64 22.98
N GLU A 6 -10.42 15.97 21.76
CA GLU A 6 -11.32 16.20 20.63
C GLU A 6 -11.79 14.91 19.97
N THR A 7 -12.97 14.96 19.34
CA THR A 7 -13.53 13.87 18.55
C THR A 7 -14.15 14.47 17.29
N GLY A 8 -14.04 13.79 16.15
CA GLY A 8 -14.66 14.21 14.91
C GLY A 8 -14.15 13.42 13.71
N ASP A 9 -14.74 13.69 12.55
CA ASP A 9 -14.32 13.16 11.26
C ASP A 9 -14.16 14.30 10.24
N THR A 10 -13.39 14.06 9.18
CA THR A 10 -13.07 15.07 8.15
C THR A 10 -14.27 15.50 7.30
N LEU A 11 -15.37 14.75 7.34
CA LEU A 11 -16.59 14.98 6.57
C LEU A 11 -17.75 15.54 7.40
N ALA A 12 -17.59 15.70 8.72
CA ALA A 12 -18.66 16.12 9.64
C ALA A 12 -19.39 17.39 9.17
N ARG A 13 -18.65 18.43 8.76
CA ARG A 13 -19.22 19.68 8.23
C ARG A 13 -20.00 19.49 6.93
N LEU A 14 -19.54 18.60 6.05
CA LEU A 14 -20.21 18.29 4.79
C LEU A 14 -21.47 17.44 5.01
N ARG A 15 -21.45 16.56 6.01
CA ARG A 15 -22.60 15.72 6.38
C ARG A 15 -23.76 16.56 6.90
N VAL A 16 -23.49 17.54 7.76
CA VAL A 16 -24.51 18.52 8.22
C VAL A 16 -25.11 19.30 7.05
N LYS A 17 -24.34 19.56 6.00
CA LYS A 17 -24.78 20.25 4.79
C LYS A 17 -25.42 19.34 3.73
N HIS A 18 -25.53 18.03 3.99
CA HIS A 18 -25.97 17.03 3.01
C HIS A 18 -25.16 17.09 1.68
N ALA A 19 -23.87 17.40 1.78
CA ALA A 19 -22.99 17.70 0.64
C ALA A 19 -21.72 16.84 0.62
N VAL A 20 -21.78 15.61 1.15
CA VAL A 20 -20.63 14.69 1.13
C VAL A 20 -20.43 14.17 -0.30
N PRO A 21 -19.32 14.49 -0.98
CA PRO A 21 -19.07 14.00 -2.33
C PRO A 21 -18.74 12.50 -2.31
N LYS A 22 -18.80 11.86 -3.48
CA LYS A 22 -18.21 10.53 -3.67
C LYS A 22 -16.68 10.66 -3.70
N ILE A 23 -15.97 9.90 -2.87
CA ILE A 23 -14.51 10.02 -2.70
C ILE A 23 -13.88 8.64 -2.79
N PHE A 24 -12.86 8.48 -3.64
CA PHE A 24 -11.94 7.35 -3.59
C PHE A 24 -10.60 7.80 -3.04
N PHE A 25 -10.14 7.16 -1.97
CA PHE A 25 -8.73 7.18 -1.62
C PHE A 25 -8.08 5.93 -2.20
N VAL A 26 -7.14 6.12 -3.12
CA VAL A 26 -6.33 5.04 -3.69
C VAL A 26 -4.90 5.21 -3.19
N GLN A 27 -4.45 4.26 -2.39
CA GLN A 27 -3.16 4.26 -1.72
C GLN A 27 -2.27 3.15 -2.27
N THR A 28 -1.01 3.46 -2.49
CA THR A 28 0.05 2.45 -2.68
C THR A 28 0.58 2.00 -1.32
N ALA A 29 1.51 1.05 -1.31
CA ALA A 29 2.15 0.64 -0.05
C ALA A 29 3.02 1.76 0.52
N THR A 30 3.62 2.60 -0.34
CA THR A 30 4.43 3.75 0.09
C THR A 30 3.68 4.73 0.99
N GLU A 31 2.37 4.93 0.79
CA GLU A 31 1.63 5.90 1.60
C GLU A 31 1.43 5.45 3.05
N TYR A 32 1.41 4.15 3.31
CA TYR A 32 1.41 3.64 4.69
C TYR A 32 2.74 3.92 5.40
N TRP A 33 3.85 3.86 4.67
CA TRP A 33 5.19 4.09 5.21
C TRP A 33 5.54 5.57 5.35
N ASN A 34 5.24 6.38 4.33
CA ASN A 34 5.72 7.77 4.22
C ASN A 34 4.62 8.82 4.39
N ARG A 35 3.33 8.46 4.28
CA ARG A 35 2.22 9.44 4.27
C ARG A 35 1.10 9.12 5.26
N ALA A 36 1.37 8.29 6.25
CA ALA A 36 0.44 7.98 7.34
C ALA A 36 -0.94 7.48 6.88
N ALA A 37 -0.99 6.70 5.79
CA ALA A 37 -2.26 6.26 5.19
C ALA A 37 -3.16 5.46 6.15
N SER A 38 -2.60 4.81 7.18
CA SER A 38 -3.41 4.14 8.21
C SER A 38 -4.37 5.09 8.91
N LEU A 39 -4.00 6.37 9.09
CA LEU A 39 -4.84 7.38 9.76
C LEU A 39 -6.06 7.82 8.93
N LEU A 40 -6.22 7.31 7.70
CA LEU A 40 -7.46 7.46 6.95
C LEU A 40 -8.60 6.59 7.51
N HIS A 41 -8.27 5.52 8.22
CA HIS A 41 -9.22 4.49 8.66
C HIS A 41 -8.93 3.93 10.05
N THR A 42 -8.05 4.57 10.81
CA THR A 42 -7.77 4.24 12.22
C THR A 42 -7.86 5.48 13.08
N ASP A 43 -8.05 5.29 14.38
CA ASP A 43 -7.91 6.38 15.33
C ASP A 43 -6.46 6.90 15.40
N VAL A 44 -6.28 8.08 15.98
CA VAL A 44 -4.96 8.74 16.09
C VAL A 44 -3.93 7.99 16.93
N GLU A 45 -4.38 6.99 17.70
CA GLU A 45 -3.52 6.08 18.47
C GLU A 45 -3.19 4.78 17.73
N GLY A 46 -3.80 4.52 16.57
CA GLY A 46 -3.60 3.29 15.79
C GLY A 46 -4.04 2.03 16.54
N LYS A 47 -5.16 2.12 17.28
CA LYS A 47 -5.67 1.04 18.14
C LYS A 47 -6.99 0.44 17.64
N ILE A 48 -7.80 1.22 16.95
CA ILE A 48 -9.10 0.77 16.44
C ILE A 48 -9.28 1.17 14.98
N ASP A 49 -9.95 0.30 14.22
CA ASP A 49 -10.48 0.65 12.91
C ASP A 49 -11.67 1.62 13.06
N LEU A 50 -11.76 2.60 12.17
CA LEU A 50 -12.88 3.53 12.08
C LEU A 50 -13.82 3.14 10.94
N ASP A 51 -15.10 3.44 11.13
CA ASP A 51 -16.09 3.29 10.07
C ASP A 51 -15.82 4.30 8.94
N VAL A 52 -15.96 3.81 7.71
CA VAL A 52 -15.82 4.62 6.49
C VAL A 52 -17.21 5.05 6.03
N ASP A 53 -17.36 6.34 5.69
CA ASP A 53 -18.62 6.88 5.19
C ASP A 53 -19.09 6.12 3.92
N PRO A 54 -20.40 5.84 3.74
CA PRO A 54 -20.91 5.14 2.56
C PRO A 54 -20.56 5.81 1.21
N ASN A 55 -20.26 7.11 1.18
CA ASN A 55 -19.79 7.85 0.01
C ASN A 55 -18.28 7.75 -0.23
N VAL A 56 -17.54 7.12 0.67
CA VAL A 56 -16.09 6.93 0.58
C VAL A 56 -15.78 5.48 0.23
N ARG A 57 -14.74 5.28 -0.59
CA ARG A 57 -14.09 3.97 -0.77
C ARG A 57 -12.59 4.11 -0.56
N LEU A 58 -12.01 3.13 0.13
CA LEU A 58 -10.57 3.00 0.35
C LEU A 58 -10.04 1.82 -0.45
N TYR A 59 -9.04 2.07 -1.29
CA TYR A 59 -8.36 1.05 -2.08
C TYR A 59 -6.87 1.13 -1.80
N PHE A 60 -6.31 0.05 -1.29
CA PHE A 60 -4.89 -0.15 -1.13
C PHE A 60 -4.39 -1.07 -2.23
N ILE A 61 -3.35 -0.67 -2.97
CA ILE A 61 -2.73 -1.50 -3.99
C ILE A 61 -1.43 -2.10 -3.42
N ALA A 62 -1.46 -3.40 -3.15
CA ALA A 62 -0.37 -4.12 -2.48
C ALA A 62 0.94 -4.07 -3.27
N GLY A 63 2.07 -4.02 -2.57
CA GLY A 63 3.41 -4.13 -3.12
C GLY A 63 3.77 -3.09 -4.18
N THR A 64 3.22 -1.89 -4.08
CA THR A 64 3.44 -0.81 -5.06
C THR A 64 4.10 0.42 -4.45
N GLN A 65 4.88 1.11 -5.28
CA GLN A 65 5.49 2.40 -4.96
C GLN A 65 4.70 3.59 -5.49
N HIS A 66 4.90 4.79 -4.92
CA HIS A 66 4.05 5.97 -5.12
C HIS A 66 3.74 6.35 -6.59
N LEU A 67 4.78 6.41 -7.45
CA LEU A 67 4.65 6.89 -8.84
C LEU A 67 4.39 5.77 -9.87
N GLY A 68 4.23 4.53 -9.41
CA GLY A 68 4.14 3.35 -10.28
C GLY A 68 5.51 2.76 -10.65
N GLY A 69 5.47 1.68 -11.42
CA GLY A 69 6.65 0.91 -11.77
C GLY A 69 7.66 1.66 -12.64
N GLY A 70 8.92 1.64 -12.22
CA GLY A 70 10.06 2.21 -12.92
C GLY A 70 11.15 1.17 -13.22
N PRO A 71 12.33 1.58 -13.70
CA PRO A 71 13.50 0.70 -13.79
C PRO A 71 13.91 0.18 -12.41
N THR A 72 14.48 -1.02 -12.37
CA THR A 72 14.96 -1.68 -11.14
C THR A 72 16.38 -1.28 -10.77
N ASP A 73 16.86 -0.12 -11.20
CA ASP A 73 18.11 0.44 -10.67
C ASP A 73 17.85 1.00 -9.25
N PRO A 74 18.85 0.95 -8.35
CA PRO A 74 18.67 1.44 -6.99
C PRO A 74 18.54 2.98 -6.92
N GLY A 75 19.07 3.74 -7.88
CA GLY A 75 19.10 5.21 -7.80
C GLY A 75 19.75 5.69 -6.50
N ILE A 76 19.00 6.45 -5.70
CA ILE A 76 19.42 6.91 -4.35
C ILE A 76 19.14 5.89 -3.23
N CYS A 77 18.47 4.79 -3.56
CA CYS A 77 18.02 3.78 -2.61
C CYS A 77 19.09 2.71 -2.36
N ARG A 78 18.93 1.92 -1.29
CA ARG A 78 19.73 0.72 -1.02
C ARG A 78 19.28 -0.48 -1.83
N LEU A 79 17.97 -0.67 -1.96
CA LEU A 79 17.40 -1.79 -2.71
C LEU A 79 17.08 -1.35 -4.15
N PRO A 80 17.10 -2.28 -5.14
CA PRO A 80 16.49 -2.06 -6.44
C PRO A 80 15.08 -1.49 -6.31
N ARG A 81 14.72 -0.53 -7.18
CA ARG A 81 13.39 0.09 -7.14
C ARG A 81 12.29 -0.84 -7.63
N ASN A 82 11.08 -0.61 -7.12
CA ASN A 82 9.92 -1.46 -7.36
C ASN A 82 9.34 -1.28 -8.79
N PRO A 83 9.32 -2.34 -9.64
CA PRO A 83 8.87 -2.24 -11.02
C PRO A 83 7.36 -2.42 -11.21
N VAL A 84 6.57 -2.62 -10.16
CA VAL A 84 5.13 -2.98 -10.29
C VAL A 84 4.32 -1.83 -10.89
N LYS A 85 3.70 -2.09 -12.04
CA LYS A 85 2.90 -1.10 -12.80
C LYS A 85 1.42 -1.16 -12.41
N HIS A 86 1.03 -0.33 -11.45
CA HIS A 86 -0.37 -0.28 -10.98
C HIS A 86 -1.23 0.85 -11.56
N ARG A 87 -0.63 2.02 -11.84
CA ARG A 87 -1.37 3.26 -12.14
C ARG A 87 -2.30 3.11 -13.34
N GLY A 88 -1.82 2.57 -14.45
CA GLY A 88 -2.63 2.37 -15.65
C GLY A 88 -3.86 1.46 -15.38
N PRO A 89 -3.64 0.17 -15.05
CA PRO A 89 -4.73 -0.81 -14.99
C PRO A 89 -5.76 -0.52 -13.89
N VAL A 90 -5.31 -0.28 -12.66
CA VAL A 90 -6.23 -0.16 -11.51
C VAL A 90 -6.93 1.20 -11.50
N LEU A 91 -6.20 2.30 -11.74
CA LEU A 91 -6.81 3.63 -11.69
C LEU A 91 -7.79 3.85 -12.85
N ARG A 92 -7.57 3.24 -14.02
CA ARG A 92 -8.57 3.27 -15.10
C ARG A 92 -9.87 2.57 -14.69
N ALA A 93 -9.77 1.36 -14.13
CA ALA A 93 -10.94 0.62 -13.68
C ALA A 93 -11.71 1.38 -12.59
N LEU A 94 -10.99 1.94 -11.61
CA LEU A 94 -11.60 2.74 -10.54
C LEU A 94 -12.20 4.06 -11.06
N LEU A 95 -11.59 4.71 -12.06
CA LEU A 95 -12.18 5.88 -12.69
C LEU A 95 -13.51 5.55 -13.39
N THR A 96 -13.57 4.45 -14.15
CA THR A 96 -14.82 3.96 -14.75
C THR A 96 -15.85 3.60 -13.68
N ALA A 97 -15.43 2.99 -12.57
CA ALA A 97 -16.34 2.68 -11.47
C ALA A 97 -16.90 3.94 -10.78
N MET A 98 -16.08 4.99 -10.62
CA MET A 98 -16.52 6.28 -10.10
C MET A 98 -17.54 6.95 -11.04
N ASP A 99 -17.26 6.97 -12.34
CA ASP A 99 -18.15 7.53 -13.35
C ASP A 99 -19.53 6.87 -13.31
N ARG A 100 -19.58 5.53 -13.27
CA ARG A 100 -20.85 4.80 -13.15
C ARG A 100 -21.55 5.08 -11.82
N TRP A 101 -20.80 5.18 -10.72
CA TRP A 101 -21.39 5.50 -9.42
C TRP A 101 -22.08 6.87 -9.41
N ILE A 102 -21.52 7.84 -10.13
CA ILE A 102 -22.06 9.19 -10.24
C ILE A 102 -23.20 9.25 -11.26
N THR A 103 -23.05 8.60 -12.41
CA THR A 103 -23.95 8.74 -13.56
C THR A 103 -25.22 7.94 -13.42
N ASP A 104 -25.13 6.67 -12.99
CA ASP A 104 -26.28 5.74 -12.97
C ASP A 104 -26.49 5.05 -11.61
N GLY A 105 -25.66 5.36 -10.61
CA GLY A 105 -25.79 4.83 -9.26
C GLY A 105 -25.22 3.40 -9.09
N THR A 106 -24.59 2.82 -10.12
CA THR A 106 -23.93 1.51 -9.99
C THR A 106 -22.81 1.61 -8.96
N GLU A 107 -22.92 0.87 -7.85
CA GLU A 107 -21.89 0.90 -6.81
C GLU A 107 -20.53 0.41 -7.33
N PRO A 108 -19.42 1.07 -6.93
CA PRO A 108 -18.08 0.62 -7.24
C PRO A 108 -17.74 -0.65 -6.45
N PRO A 109 -16.60 -1.31 -6.73
CA PRO A 109 -16.11 -2.39 -5.89
C PRO A 109 -16.11 -2.01 -4.40
N ALA A 110 -16.31 -3.01 -3.53
CA ALA A 110 -16.13 -2.79 -2.11
C ALA A 110 -14.69 -2.37 -1.82
N SER A 111 -14.50 -1.57 -0.77
CA SER A 111 -13.17 -1.17 -0.34
C SER A 111 -12.28 -2.38 -0.04
N ARG A 112 -10.98 -2.22 -0.30
CA ARG A 112 -9.94 -3.23 -0.11
C ARG A 112 -8.74 -2.53 0.51
N TYR A 113 -8.60 -2.62 1.82
CA TYR A 113 -7.54 -1.98 2.59
C TYR A 113 -7.23 -2.83 3.84
N PRO A 114 -6.00 -2.73 4.38
CA PRO A 114 -5.61 -3.44 5.59
C PRO A 114 -6.38 -2.93 6.81
N ARG A 115 -6.73 -3.82 7.74
CA ARG A 115 -7.46 -3.52 8.97
C ARG A 115 -6.82 -4.12 10.21
N ILE A 116 -7.08 -3.52 11.36
CA ILE A 116 -6.57 -4.02 12.65
C ILE A 116 -7.33 -5.29 13.04
N ASP A 117 -8.66 -5.28 12.89
CA ASP A 117 -9.56 -6.36 13.31
C ASP A 117 -9.33 -7.71 12.61
N ASP A 118 -8.87 -7.70 11.36
CA ASP A 118 -8.50 -8.90 10.60
C ASP A 118 -6.99 -9.20 10.60
N GLY A 119 -6.19 -8.41 11.34
CA GLY A 119 -4.75 -8.60 11.49
C GLY A 119 -3.92 -8.23 10.26
N THR A 120 -4.51 -7.57 9.26
CA THR A 120 -3.79 -7.16 8.04
C THR A 120 -3.17 -5.76 8.13
N LEU A 121 -3.42 -5.02 9.20
CA LEU A 121 -2.77 -3.75 9.56
C LEU A 121 -2.09 -3.89 10.93
N VAL A 122 -0.78 -3.64 10.98
CA VAL A 122 0.06 -3.99 12.13
C VAL A 122 1.04 -2.88 12.51
N THR A 123 1.53 -2.95 13.74
CA THR A 123 2.62 -2.07 14.21
C THR A 123 3.93 -2.37 13.50
N LEU A 124 4.85 -1.40 13.47
CA LEU A 124 6.21 -1.62 12.93
C LEU A 124 6.92 -2.79 13.61
N GLU A 125 6.77 -2.94 14.92
CA GLU A 125 7.36 -4.04 15.66
C GLU A 125 6.84 -5.40 15.17
N THR A 126 5.54 -5.51 14.96
CA THR A 126 4.91 -6.74 14.45
C THR A 126 5.34 -7.01 13.02
N PHE A 127 5.33 -5.99 12.15
CA PHE A 127 5.85 -6.09 10.79
C PHE A 127 7.28 -6.62 10.76
N ARG A 128 8.17 -6.08 11.61
CA ARG A 128 9.59 -6.51 11.69
C ARG A 128 9.76 -7.96 12.14
N LYS A 129 8.80 -8.50 12.91
CA LYS A 129 8.77 -9.92 13.31
C LYS A 129 8.22 -10.82 12.21
N GLN A 130 7.27 -10.32 11.40
CA GLN A 130 6.65 -11.05 10.29
C GLN A 130 7.55 -11.13 9.05
N PHE A 131 8.29 -10.04 8.76
CA PHE A 131 9.08 -9.95 7.54
C PHE A 131 10.17 -11.04 7.49
N PRO A 132 10.34 -11.74 6.35
CA PRO A 132 11.33 -12.81 6.25
C PRO A 132 12.75 -12.30 6.48
N ALA A 133 13.56 -13.09 7.19
CA ALA A 133 14.97 -12.79 7.45
C ALA A 133 15.84 -12.97 6.19
N ILE A 134 15.64 -12.12 5.18
CA ILE A 134 16.38 -12.15 3.91
C ILE A 134 17.80 -11.61 4.15
N PRO A 135 18.85 -12.38 3.82
CA PRO A 135 20.23 -11.95 4.00
C PRO A 135 20.55 -10.63 3.29
N GLY A 136 21.20 -9.70 4.00
CA GLY A 136 21.59 -8.39 3.46
C GLY A 136 20.46 -7.35 3.40
N VAL A 137 19.25 -7.69 3.85
CA VAL A 137 18.13 -6.75 3.90
C VAL A 137 18.00 -6.16 5.30
N GLU A 138 18.17 -4.85 5.40
CA GLU A 138 17.87 -4.09 6.61
C GLU A 138 16.41 -3.60 6.57
N LEU A 139 15.70 -3.75 7.69
CA LEU A 139 14.30 -3.33 7.80
C LEU A 139 14.21 -1.89 8.32
N PRO A 140 13.22 -1.10 7.86
CA PRO A 140 12.97 0.23 8.38
C PRO A 140 12.86 0.24 9.90
N SER A 141 13.59 1.15 10.54
CA SER A 141 13.51 1.37 12.00
C SER A 141 12.44 2.38 12.39
N MET A 142 11.89 3.10 11.42
CA MET A 142 10.89 4.15 11.61
C MET A 142 9.91 4.15 10.44
N LEU A 143 8.70 4.64 10.71
CA LEU A 143 7.74 5.03 9.68
C LEU A 143 7.28 6.47 9.95
N ASN A 144 6.66 7.12 8.96
CA ASN A 144 6.17 8.48 9.13
C ASN A 144 5.07 8.52 10.20
N GLN A 145 5.29 9.36 11.22
CA GLN A 145 4.37 9.60 12.33
C GLN A 145 4.11 11.11 12.41
N PRO A 146 2.99 11.59 11.83
CA PRO A 146 2.68 13.02 11.79
C PRO A 146 2.66 13.62 13.19
N LEU A 147 3.36 14.72 13.38
CA LEU A 147 3.36 15.48 14.63
C LEU A 147 2.08 16.28 14.76
N ARG A 148 1.56 16.39 15.98
CA ARG A 148 0.50 17.35 16.30
C ARG A 148 1.09 18.75 16.25
N LEU A 149 0.44 19.64 15.50
CA LEU A 149 0.87 21.01 15.37
C LEU A 149 -0.21 21.92 15.98
N ASP A 150 0.13 22.56 17.08
CA ASP A 150 -0.70 23.62 17.66
C ASP A 150 -0.29 24.96 17.06
N LEU A 151 -1.18 25.50 16.23
CA LEU A 151 -1.03 26.78 15.53
C LEU A 151 -1.62 27.95 16.32
N GLY A 152 -2.14 27.70 17.52
CA GLY A 152 -2.72 28.68 18.42
C GLY A 152 -4.25 28.83 18.30
N PRO A 153 -4.85 29.61 19.21
CA PRO A 153 -6.30 29.62 19.44
C PRO A 153 -7.13 30.09 18.25
N ARG A 154 -6.60 30.96 17.37
CA ARG A 154 -7.35 31.47 16.21
C ARG A 154 -7.32 30.54 15.00
N TRP A 155 -6.55 29.45 15.05
CA TRP A 155 -6.40 28.56 13.90
C TRP A 155 -7.71 27.89 13.49
N LYS A 156 -8.45 27.32 14.45
CA LYS A 156 -9.62 26.49 14.17
C LYS A 156 -10.78 27.27 13.56
N ASP A 157 -11.01 28.49 14.05
CA ASP A 157 -12.18 29.29 13.70
C ASP A 157 -11.88 30.36 12.64
N GLU A 158 -10.67 30.92 12.62
CA GLU A 158 -10.28 32.01 11.71
C GLU A 158 -9.24 31.58 10.65
N GLY A 159 -8.58 30.42 10.82
CA GLY A 159 -7.49 29.99 9.95
C GLY A 159 -6.21 30.82 10.12
N ILE A 160 -6.09 31.57 11.22
CA ILE A 160 -4.93 32.43 11.52
C ILE A 160 -4.01 31.68 12.48
N ALA A 161 -2.74 31.50 12.09
CA ALA A 161 -1.72 30.92 12.94
C ALA A 161 -1.12 31.99 13.88
N ASP A 162 -1.28 31.80 15.20
CA ASP A 162 -0.68 32.64 16.23
C ASP A 162 0.76 32.20 16.56
N PHE A 163 1.05 30.91 16.41
CA PHE A 163 2.36 30.33 16.69
C PHE A 163 3.09 29.99 15.40
N VAL A 164 4.20 30.69 15.13
CA VAL A 164 5.08 30.47 13.98
C VAL A 164 6.53 30.43 14.47
N PRO A 165 7.17 29.25 14.61
CA PRO A 165 6.65 27.92 14.26
C PRO A 165 5.56 27.42 15.22
N PRO A 166 4.73 26.43 14.82
CA PRO A 166 3.72 25.83 15.69
C PRO A 166 4.35 25.17 16.92
N VAL A 167 3.57 25.08 17.99
CA VAL A 167 3.95 24.27 19.16
C VAL A 167 3.80 22.79 18.78
N ILE A 168 4.91 22.06 18.90
CA ILE A 168 4.99 20.64 18.51
C ILE A 168 4.49 19.77 19.66
N GLY A 169 3.42 19.01 19.39
CA GLY A 169 2.87 18.02 20.28
C GLY A 169 3.35 16.59 19.97
N LYS A 170 2.77 15.62 20.68
CA LYS A 170 3.05 14.19 20.47
C LYS A 170 2.68 13.74 19.05
N PRO A 171 3.39 12.78 18.46
CA PRO A 171 3.01 12.19 17.18
C PRO A 171 1.67 11.46 17.24
N CYS A 172 0.98 11.38 16.12
CA CYS A 172 -0.04 10.36 15.86
C CYS A 172 0.64 9.02 15.57
N HIS A 173 0.01 7.92 15.97
CA HIS A 173 0.54 6.59 15.72
C HIS A 173 0.03 6.07 14.38
N THR A 174 0.95 5.55 13.59
CA THR A 174 0.70 5.00 12.26
C THR A 174 1.04 3.51 12.24
N LEU A 175 0.35 2.79 11.37
CA LEU A 175 0.48 1.35 11.18
C LEU A 175 0.82 1.05 9.72
N VAL A 176 1.33 -0.15 9.46
CA VAL A 176 1.71 -0.62 8.11
C VAL A 176 0.97 -1.90 7.77
N PRO A 177 0.73 -2.20 6.48
CA PRO A 177 0.11 -3.46 6.09
C PRO A 177 0.99 -4.65 6.51
N ALA A 178 0.35 -5.71 6.99
CA ALA A 178 1.00 -6.98 7.29
C ALA A 178 1.40 -7.70 6.01
N VAL A 179 2.41 -8.57 6.13
CA VAL A 179 3.00 -9.31 5.02
C VAL A 179 2.91 -10.82 5.23
N ASP A 180 2.94 -11.57 4.13
CA ASP A 180 3.08 -13.02 4.12
C ASP A 180 4.53 -13.48 4.38
N GLU A 181 4.76 -14.80 4.33
CA GLU A 181 6.09 -15.42 4.48
C GLU A 181 7.12 -14.94 3.46
N ASP A 182 6.66 -14.34 2.36
CA ASP A 182 7.50 -13.79 1.32
C ASP A 182 7.75 -12.29 1.47
N GLY A 183 7.17 -11.65 2.49
CA GLY A 183 7.28 -10.21 2.69
C GLY A 183 6.39 -9.38 1.76
N ASN A 184 5.42 -10.00 1.07
CA ASN A 184 4.44 -9.30 0.23
C ASN A 184 3.17 -9.00 1.04
N GLU A 185 2.54 -7.84 0.83
CA GLU A 185 1.38 -7.44 1.66
C GLU A 185 0.16 -8.35 1.45
N LEU A 186 -0.52 -8.68 2.56
CA LEU A 186 -1.65 -9.61 2.61
C LEU A 186 -2.95 -9.01 2.06
N ALA A 187 -3.23 -7.76 2.41
CA ALA A 187 -4.48 -7.08 2.11
C ALA A 187 -4.41 -6.20 0.86
N GLY A 188 -5.58 -5.71 0.43
CA GLY A 188 -5.71 -4.79 -0.69
C GLY A 188 -5.88 -5.48 -2.04
N ILE A 189 -5.72 -4.69 -3.09
CA ILE A 189 -5.75 -5.11 -4.49
C ILE A 189 -4.37 -5.68 -4.81
N ARG A 190 -4.29 -7.01 -4.90
CA ARG A 190 -3.05 -7.74 -5.20
C ARG A 190 -2.92 -7.95 -6.70
N LEU A 191 -2.07 -7.15 -7.33
CA LEU A 191 -1.70 -7.35 -8.74
C LEU A 191 -1.00 -8.69 -8.96
N PRO A 192 -0.90 -9.19 -10.19
CA PRO A 192 -0.34 -10.52 -10.46
C PRO A 192 1.10 -10.69 -9.93
N GLU A 193 1.89 -9.61 -9.87
CA GLU A 193 3.23 -9.61 -9.25
C GLU A 193 3.21 -9.95 -7.75
N ILE A 194 2.09 -9.73 -7.07
CA ILE A 194 1.89 -9.95 -5.63
C ILE A 194 1.07 -11.22 -5.36
N ALA A 195 0.10 -11.52 -6.22
CA ALA A 195 -0.72 -12.72 -6.11
C ALA A 195 0.02 -13.99 -6.59
N VAL A 196 0.94 -13.83 -7.55
CA VAL A 196 1.75 -14.92 -8.13
C VAL A 196 3.23 -14.47 -8.12
N PRO A 197 3.85 -14.36 -6.93
CA PRO A 197 5.08 -13.63 -6.77
C PRO A 197 6.31 -14.40 -7.30
N THR A 198 7.23 -13.64 -7.88
CA THR A 198 8.62 -14.07 -8.20
C THR A 198 9.65 -13.21 -7.47
N ALA A 199 9.19 -12.30 -6.63
CA ALA A 199 9.95 -11.35 -5.86
C ALA A 199 9.12 -10.86 -4.68
N THR A 200 9.78 -10.22 -3.71
CA THR A 200 9.13 -9.35 -2.72
C THR A 200 9.10 -7.94 -3.28
N CYS A 201 7.89 -7.38 -3.42
CA CYS A 201 7.67 -6.02 -3.90
C CYS A 201 7.26 -5.15 -2.72
N LEU A 202 8.12 -4.20 -2.35
CA LEU A 202 7.98 -3.41 -1.13
C LEU A 202 7.40 -2.02 -1.43
N GLY A 203 6.58 -1.51 -0.53
CA GLY A 203 6.18 -0.09 -0.51
C GLY A 203 7.24 0.86 0.05
N TRP A 204 8.31 0.33 0.63
CA TRP A 204 9.37 1.08 1.28
C TRP A 204 10.73 0.75 0.69
N ASN A 205 11.64 1.71 0.78
CA ASN A 205 13.06 1.54 0.52
C ASN A 205 13.81 2.52 1.44
N GLN A 206 15.11 2.29 1.67
CA GLN A 206 15.95 3.17 2.49
C GLN A 206 16.96 3.87 1.60
N ARG A 207 17.37 5.08 1.98
CA ARG A 207 18.42 5.78 1.26
C ARG A 207 19.78 5.10 1.42
N ALA A 208 20.58 5.08 0.36
CA ALA A 208 21.94 4.52 0.40
C ALA A 208 22.91 5.35 1.23
N ASP A 209 22.78 6.68 1.16
CA ASP A 209 23.62 7.62 1.91
C ASP A 209 23.16 7.82 3.36
N LEU A 210 21.89 7.56 3.65
CA LEU A 210 21.31 7.68 4.98
C LEU A 210 20.35 6.52 5.30
N PRO A 211 20.88 5.34 5.64
CA PRO A 211 20.08 4.11 5.82
C PRO A 211 18.93 4.20 6.83
N SER A 212 19.02 5.06 7.83
CA SER A 212 17.95 5.24 8.83
C SER A 212 16.70 5.95 8.27
N VAL A 213 16.76 6.48 7.05
CA VAL A 213 15.71 7.28 6.41
C VAL A 213 15.13 6.57 5.20
N LEU A 214 13.80 6.59 5.10
CA LEU A 214 13.06 6.07 3.95
C LEU A 214 13.37 6.90 2.69
N SER A 215 13.44 6.24 1.54
CA SER A 215 13.68 6.86 0.23
C SER A 215 12.38 7.45 -0.36
N ASP A 216 11.67 8.23 0.46
CA ASP A 216 10.44 8.96 0.16
C ASP A 216 9.42 8.17 -0.69
N LEU A 217 9.49 8.29 -2.02
CA LEU A 217 8.50 7.75 -2.96
C LEU A 217 8.84 6.36 -3.51
N ASP A 218 10.07 5.89 -3.28
CA ASP A 218 10.60 4.67 -3.87
C ASP A 218 10.36 3.44 -2.98
N GLY A 219 9.82 2.39 -3.60
CA GLY A 219 9.69 1.07 -3.01
C GLY A 219 10.87 0.17 -3.38
N GLY A 220 11.08 -0.90 -2.62
CA GLY A 220 12.10 -1.90 -2.88
C GLY A 220 11.61 -3.10 -3.70
N TYR A 221 12.56 -3.80 -4.33
CA TYR A 221 12.33 -5.02 -5.09
C TYR A 221 13.42 -6.05 -4.79
N LEU A 222 13.02 -7.23 -4.33
CA LEU A 222 13.91 -8.30 -3.93
C LEU A 222 13.51 -9.59 -4.63
N GLU A 223 14.24 -9.99 -5.67
CA GLU A 223 13.94 -11.21 -6.40
C GLU A 223 13.99 -12.45 -5.50
N PHE A 224 13.14 -13.42 -5.79
CA PHE A 224 13.27 -14.75 -5.21
C PHE A 224 14.45 -15.49 -5.83
N PRO A 225 15.10 -16.39 -5.07
CA PRO A 225 16.04 -17.34 -5.65
C PRO A 225 15.37 -18.10 -6.81
N LYS A 226 16.09 -18.31 -7.92
CA LYS A 226 15.51 -19.03 -9.08
C LYS A 226 15.39 -20.54 -8.79
N THR A 227 16.40 -21.11 -8.11
CA THR A 227 16.45 -22.54 -7.77
C THR A 227 16.60 -22.79 -6.27
N LYS A 228 16.29 -24.02 -5.84
CA LYS A 228 16.49 -24.47 -4.46
C LYS A 228 17.96 -24.35 -4.05
N GLU A 229 18.88 -24.70 -4.94
CA GLU A 229 20.33 -24.60 -4.68
C GLU A 229 20.74 -23.15 -4.47
N ALA A 230 20.22 -22.23 -5.29
CA ALA A 230 20.46 -20.79 -5.12
C ALA A 230 19.90 -20.27 -3.79
N ARG A 231 18.72 -20.75 -3.38
CA ARG A 231 18.08 -20.42 -2.10
C ARG A 231 18.92 -20.88 -0.91
N GLU A 232 19.36 -22.14 -0.93
CA GLU A 232 20.20 -22.72 0.12
C GLU A 232 21.57 -22.04 0.20
N ALA A 233 22.18 -21.73 -0.95
CA ALA A 233 23.47 -21.05 -1.02
C ALA A 233 23.41 -19.59 -0.51
N SER A 234 22.33 -18.86 -0.77
CA SER A 234 22.16 -17.50 -0.26
C SER A 234 21.66 -17.45 1.18
N GLY A 235 21.05 -18.52 1.69
CA GLY A 235 20.38 -18.54 2.99
C GLY A 235 19.02 -17.84 2.99
N ASP A 236 18.41 -17.63 1.82
CA ASP A 236 17.12 -16.98 1.69
C ASP A 236 16.00 -17.91 2.21
N PRO A 237 15.15 -17.46 3.16
CA PRO A 237 14.08 -18.31 3.67
C PRO A 237 12.93 -18.51 2.68
N ARG A 238 12.76 -17.61 1.70
CA ARG A 238 11.65 -17.61 0.75
C ARG A 238 11.82 -18.73 -0.26
N ARG A 239 10.76 -19.50 -0.53
CA ARG A 239 10.79 -20.56 -1.56
C ARG A 239 11.26 -20.02 -2.91
N ALA A 240 12.11 -20.78 -3.58
CA ALA A 240 12.60 -20.43 -4.90
C ALA A 240 11.49 -20.45 -5.95
N VAL A 241 11.68 -19.76 -7.07
CA VAL A 241 10.72 -19.72 -8.19
C VAL A 241 10.39 -21.13 -8.69
N SER A 242 11.41 -21.98 -8.89
CA SER A 242 11.22 -23.38 -9.31
C SER A 242 10.53 -24.27 -8.26
N GLU A 243 10.63 -23.93 -6.97
CA GLU A 243 9.91 -24.65 -5.92
C GLU A 243 8.42 -24.26 -5.89
N ARG A 244 8.05 -23.08 -6.42
CA ARG A 244 6.68 -22.55 -6.45
C ARG A 244 5.89 -22.93 -7.70
N TYR A 245 6.58 -22.92 -8.83
CA TYR A 245 5.99 -23.11 -10.15
C TYR A 245 6.69 -24.30 -10.83
N PRO A 246 6.06 -25.49 -10.83
CA PRO A 246 6.67 -26.69 -11.42
C PRO A 246 6.95 -26.57 -12.92
N SER A 247 6.25 -25.65 -13.60
CA SER A 247 6.50 -25.34 -15.01
C SER A 247 6.13 -23.89 -15.31
N ARG A 248 6.63 -23.40 -16.44
CA ARG A 248 6.22 -22.11 -17.01
C ARG A 248 4.71 -22.05 -17.24
N SER A 249 4.09 -23.15 -17.70
CA SER A 249 2.64 -23.22 -17.91
C SER A 249 1.86 -23.09 -16.61
N ASP A 250 2.35 -23.65 -15.50
CA ASP A 250 1.73 -23.46 -14.18
C ASP A 250 1.80 -22.01 -13.72
N PHE A 251 2.96 -21.36 -13.87
CA PHE A 251 3.13 -19.93 -13.56
C PHE A 251 2.17 -19.06 -14.39
N VAL A 252 2.13 -19.27 -15.71
CA VAL A 252 1.25 -18.51 -16.61
C VAL A 252 -0.22 -18.72 -16.27
N LEU A 253 -0.64 -19.96 -16.00
CA LEU A 253 -2.03 -20.26 -15.62
C LEU A 253 -2.44 -19.57 -14.31
N LYS A 254 -1.60 -19.64 -13.28
CA LYS A 254 -1.83 -18.94 -12.00
C LYS A 254 -1.93 -17.43 -12.22
N ARG A 255 -1.03 -16.87 -13.03
CA ARG A 255 -1.02 -15.43 -13.34
C ARG A 255 -2.27 -15.00 -14.10
N MET A 256 -2.72 -15.79 -15.07
CA MET A 256 -3.97 -15.55 -15.80
C MET A 256 -5.19 -15.60 -14.87
N ASN A 257 -5.25 -16.57 -13.94
CA ASN A 257 -6.32 -16.66 -12.96
C ASN A 257 -6.38 -15.43 -12.05
N ALA A 258 -5.23 -14.95 -11.58
CA ALA A 258 -5.15 -13.73 -10.77
C ALA A 258 -5.63 -12.48 -11.54
N ILE A 259 -5.29 -12.37 -12.83
CA ILE A 259 -5.77 -11.28 -13.70
C ILE A 259 -7.29 -11.36 -13.87
N GLU A 260 -7.81 -12.56 -14.15
CA GLU A 260 -9.24 -12.77 -14.36
C GLU A 260 -10.06 -12.50 -13.09
N GLU A 261 -9.51 -12.83 -11.93
CA GLU A 261 -10.13 -12.49 -10.64
C GLU A 261 -10.25 -10.98 -10.46
N LEU A 262 -9.17 -10.22 -10.70
CA LEU A 262 -9.21 -8.76 -10.62
C LEU A 262 -10.18 -8.15 -11.65
N ARG A 263 -10.31 -8.74 -12.84
CA ARG A 263 -11.29 -8.34 -13.86
C ARG A 263 -12.71 -8.57 -13.37
N ARG A 264 -13.00 -9.75 -12.81
CA ARG A 264 -14.30 -10.11 -12.23
C ARG A 264 -14.67 -9.20 -11.05
N GLU A 265 -13.70 -8.85 -10.23
CA GLU A 265 -13.87 -7.91 -9.12
C GLU A 265 -13.98 -6.44 -9.55
N ARG A 266 -13.83 -6.16 -10.86
CA ARG A 266 -13.85 -4.83 -11.48
C ARG A 266 -12.69 -3.92 -11.06
N PHE A 267 -11.57 -4.52 -10.68
CA PHE A 267 -10.28 -3.82 -10.47
C PHE A 267 -9.41 -3.78 -11.73
N LEU A 268 -9.81 -4.48 -12.80
CA LEU A 268 -9.27 -4.35 -14.14
C LEU A 268 -10.39 -4.19 -15.16
N LEU A 269 -10.15 -3.36 -16.19
CA LEU A 269 -10.95 -3.36 -17.41
C LEU A 269 -10.55 -4.55 -18.30
N ASP A 270 -11.44 -4.99 -19.20
CA ASP A 270 -11.13 -6.09 -20.13
C ASP A 270 -9.86 -5.83 -20.96
N PHE A 271 -9.70 -4.60 -21.45
CA PHE A 271 -8.50 -4.18 -22.18
C PHE A 271 -7.22 -4.33 -21.34
N ASP A 272 -7.30 -3.99 -20.06
CA ASP A 272 -6.16 -4.05 -19.13
C ASP A 272 -5.80 -5.48 -18.77
N ALA A 273 -6.81 -6.33 -18.55
CA ALA A 273 -6.63 -7.76 -18.34
C ALA A 273 -5.90 -8.40 -19.54
N VAL A 274 -6.36 -8.14 -20.76
CA VAL A 274 -5.72 -8.66 -21.99
C VAL A 274 -4.28 -8.15 -22.12
N ALA A 275 -4.04 -6.86 -21.87
CA ALA A 275 -2.70 -6.27 -21.94
C ALA A 275 -1.73 -6.87 -20.90
N MET A 276 -2.22 -7.32 -19.75
CA MET A 276 -1.42 -7.98 -18.71
C MET A 276 -1.13 -9.46 -19.01
N ILE A 277 -2.00 -10.14 -19.77
CA ILE A 277 -1.81 -11.55 -20.16
C ILE A 277 -0.71 -11.68 -21.23
N ARG A 278 -0.62 -10.77 -22.20
CA ARG A 278 0.30 -10.88 -23.34
C ARG A 278 1.79 -11.02 -22.92
N PRO A 279 2.34 -10.19 -22.02
CA PRO A 279 3.71 -10.39 -21.51
C PRO A 279 3.89 -11.70 -20.74
N ALA A 280 2.85 -12.19 -20.05
CA ALA A 280 2.93 -13.45 -19.30
C ALA A 280 3.14 -14.65 -20.24
N THR A 281 2.58 -14.60 -21.46
CA THR A 281 2.78 -15.65 -22.47
C THR A 281 4.11 -15.55 -23.22
N GLU A 282 4.83 -14.43 -23.12
CA GLU A 282 6.05 -14.12 -23.87
C GLU A 282 7.33 -14.12 -22.99
N ALA A 283 7.21 -13.99 -21.66
CA ALA A 283 8.36 -14.02 -20.75
C ALA A 283 9.02 -15.43 -20.72
N PRO A 284 10.35 -15.55 -20.92
CA PRO A 284 11.04 -16.84 -21.10
C PRO A 284 10.85 -17.82 -19.93
#